data_AF-A0A7S1G5A0-F1
#
_entry.id   AF-A0A7S1G5A0-F1
#
_cell.length_a   1.000
_cell.length_b   1.000
_cell.length_c   1.000
_cell.angle_alpha   90.00
_cell.angle_beta   90.00
_cell.angle_gamma   90.00
#
_symmetry.space_group_name_H-M   'P 1'
#
loop_
_entity.id
_entity.type
_entity.pdbx_description
1 polymer ?
#
loop_
_entity_poly.entity_id
_entity_poly.type
_entity_poly.pdbx_seq_one_letter_code
_entity_poly.pdbx_strand_id
1 'polypeptide(L)'
;CADPSVLSVDVVAALLQHGAQPNARDAKGNAPLRLVLGHLVAAAEAGEDVDKAGADGAPPLAVRVVEAAKVLVAFGARTDIADSNGQTAAALIATLGLSTLPAQLDAAAAAYKAKTFPRNATFGGLSHHKVGSTMQADASSPSCTLCAGSPWSFTNRRHHCRACGGLVCGACSSKKWPLHDPASKKREG
;
A
#
# COMPACT_ATOMS: atom_id res chain seq x y z
N CYS A 1 22.89 -3.03 -10.24
CA CYS A 1 22.48 -2.11 -11.32
C CYS A 1 21.03 -2.42 -11.63
N ALA A 2 20.08 -1.63 -11.10
CA ALA A 2 18.70 -1.75 -11.52
C ALA A 2 18.59 -1.02 -12.86
N ASP A 3 18.22 -1.73 -13.90
CA ASP A 3 17.95 -1.12 -15.19
C ASP A 3 16.77 -0.14 -15.00
N PRO A 4 16.97 1.19 -15.19
CA PRO A 4 15.94 2.20 -14.96
C PRO A 4 14.72 2.03 -15.87
N SER A 5 14.84 1.23 -16.94
CA SER A 5 13.75 0.86 -17.83
C SER A 5 12.77 -0.17 -17.24
N VAL A 6 13.00 -0.73 -16.04
CA VAL A 6 12.20 -1.86 -15.50
C VAL A 6 11.20 -1.45 -14.42
N LEU A 7 10.56 -0.28 -14.54
CA LEU A 7 9.43 0.08 -13.67
C LEU A 7 8.20 -0.81 -13.96
N SER A 8 8.03 -1.90 -13.21
CA SER A 8 6.87 -2.79 -13.35
C SER A 8 5.67 -2.29 -12.54
N VAL A 9 4.62 -1.86 -13.23
CA VAL A 9 3.35 -1.43 -12.63
C VAL A 9 2.71 -2.57 -11.85
N ASP A 10 2.79 -3.80 -12.37
CA ASP A 10 2.21 -5.00 -11.74
C ASP A 10 2.88 -5.32 -10.40
N VAL A 11 4.20 -5.17 -10.31
CA VAL A 11 4.93 -5.35 -9.05
C VAL A 11 4.49 -4.30 -8.03
N VAL A 12 4.36 -3.02 -8.45
CA VAL A 12 3.87 -1.95 -7.56
C VAL A 12 2.46 -2.28 -7.06
N ALA A 13 1.56 -2.69 -7.96
CA ALA A 13 0.20 -3.07 -7.60
C ALA A 13 0.16 -4.26 -6.63
N ALA A 14 0.92 -5.32 -6.90
CA ALA A 14 1.00 -6.51 -6.04
C ALA A 14 1.52 -6.16 -4.64
N LEU A 15 2.58 -5.34 -4.54
CA LEU A 15 3.12 -4.91 -3.26
C LEU A 15 2.08 -4.14 -2.43
N LEU A 16 1.37 -3.20 -3.05
CA LEU A 16 0.34 -2.41 -2.37
C LEU A 16 -0.85 -3.27 -1.94
N GLN A 17 -1.27 -4.23 -2.78
CA GLN A 17 -2.29 -5.22 -2.43
C GLN A 17 -1.88 -6.08 -1.23
N HIS A 18 -0.57 -6.36 -1.08
CA HIS A 18 -0.02 -7.11 0.04
C HIS A 18 0.34 -6.24 1.27
N GLY A 19 -0.14 -4.99 1.32
CA GLY A 19 -0.01 -4.14 2.50
C GLY A 19 1.26 -3.31 2.55
N ALA A 20 1.99 -3.18 1.44
CA ALA A 20 3.05 -2.18 1.35
C ALA A 20 2.46 -0.78 1.61
N GLN A 21 3.16 0.01 2.43
CA GLN A 21 2.66 1.32 2.82
C GLN A 21 2.88 2.32 1.67
N PRO A 22 1.82 2.91 1.10
CA PRO A 22 1.91 3.85 -0.04
C PRO A 22 2.62 5.17 0.31
N ASN A 23 2.73 5.46 1.62
CA ASN A 23 3.35 6.67 2.17
C ASN A 23 4.61 6.38 3.00
N ALA A 24 5.16 5.15 2.92
CA ALA A 24 6.43 4.84 3.57
C ALA A 24 7.52 5.81 3.11
N ARG A 25 8.52 6.06 3.95
CA ARG A 25 9.65 6.94 3.61
C ARG A 25 10.94 6.15 3.62
N ASP A 26 11.79 6.37 2.63
CA ASP A 26 13.17 5.86 2.63
C ASP A 26 14.06 6.65 3.60
N ALA A 27 15.35 6.32 3.67
CA ALA A 27 16.33 7.03 4.50
C ALA A 27 16.51 8.52 4.13
N LYS A 28 16.14 8.92 2.91
CA LYS A 28 16.19 10.30 2.41
C LYS A 28 14.84 11.02 2.59
N GLY A 29 13.85 10.35 3.17
CA GLY A 29 12.51 10.89 3.39
C GLY A 29 11.59 10.82 2.17
N ASN A 30 12.00 10.17 1.07
CA ASN A 30 11.20 10.06 -0.15
C ASN A 30 10.05 9.07 0.03
N ALA A 31 8.86 9.47 -0.39
CA ALA A 31 7.71 8.58 -0.53
C ALA A 31 7.73 7.83 -1.89
N PRO A 32 7.09 6.65 -2.00
CA PRO A 32 7.03 5.86 -3.23
C PRO A 32 6.62 6.66 -4.46
N LEU A 33 5.62 7.56 -4.33
CA LEU A 33 5.15 8.37 -5.45
C LEU A 33 6.23 9.32 -5.99
N ARG A 34 7.06 9.90 -5.11
CA ARG A 34 8.18 10.75 -5.52
C ARG A 34 9.28 9.93 -6.19
N LEU A 35 9.56 8.72 -5.70
CA LEU A 35 10.53 7.81 -6.33
C LEU A 35 10.11 7.43 -7.75
N VAL A 36 8.83 7.08 -7.95
CA VAL A 36 8.27 6.73 -9.27
C VAL A 36 8.41 7.89 -10.26
N LEU A 37 8.05 9.12 -9.85
CA LEU A 37 8.22 10.30 -10.71
C LEU A 37 9.70 10.64 -10.98
N GLY A 38 10.58 10.33 -10.02
CA GLY A 38 12.02 10.48 -10.17
C GLY A 38 12.62 9.65 -11.30
N HIS A 39 11.97 8.56 -11.75
CA HIS A 39 12.42 7.81 -12.92
C HIS A 39 12.40 8.66 -14.20
N LEU A 40 11.44 9.57 -14.37
CA LEU A 40 11.40 10.46 -15.54
C LEU A 40 12.54 11.47 -15.51
N VAL A 41 12.87 11.98 -14.33
CA VAL A 41 14.00 12.89 -14.14
C VAL A 41 15.30 12.18 -14.46
N ALA A 42 15.51 11.00 -13.88
CA ALA A 42 16.72 10.21 -14.11
C ALA A 42 16.86 9.79 -15.59
N ALA A 43 15.76 9.42 -16.24
CA ALA A 43 15.75 9.07 -17.67
C ALA A 43 16.09 10.28 -18.55
N ALA A 44 15.50 11.45 -18.27
CA ALA A 44 15.81 12.69 -18.98
C ALA A 44 17.29 13.11 -18.79
N GLU A 45 17.81 13.01 -17.57
CA GLU A 45 19.24 13.27 -17.26
C GLU A 45 20.17 12.30 -17.98
N ALA A 46 19.74 11.05 -18.17
CA ALA A 46 20.47 10.04 -18.93
C ALA A 46 20.34 10.18 -20.45
N GLY A 47 19.52 11.12 -20.95
CA GLY A 47 19.22 11.28 -22.37
C GLY A 47 18.38 10.13 -22.96
N GLU A 48 17.64 9.41 -22.11
CA GLU A 48 16.72 8.36 -22.53
C GLU A 48 15.44 8.98 -23.12
N ASP A 49 15.00 8.45 -24.26
CA ASP A 49 13.72 8.83 -24.86
C ASP A 49 12.57 8.15 -24.10
N VAL A 50 11.96 8.90 -23.19
CA VAL A 50 10.87 8.41 -22.31
C VAL A 50 9.59 8.03 -23.05
N ASP A 51 9.44 8.48 -24.31
CA ASP A 51 8.29 8.20 -25.18
C ASP A 51 8.54 7.02 -26.12
N LYS A 52 9.78 6.54 -26.20
CA LYS A 52 10.12 5.35 -26.98
C LYS A 52 9.58 4.09 -26.29
N ALA A 53 8.92 3.23 -27.07
CA ALA A 53 8.52 1.91 -26.61
C ALA A 53 9.76 1.07 -26.23
N GLY A 54 9.63 0.29 -25.17
CA GLY A 54 10.69 -0.62 -24.74
C GLY A 54 10.90 -1.78 -25.70
N ALA A 55 11.93 -2.58 -25.43
CA ALA A 55 12.09 -3.87 -26.10
C ALA A 55 10.82 -4.74 -25.91
N ASP A 56 10.58 -5.65 -26.85
CA ASP A 56 9.46 -6.61 -26.81
C ASP A 56 8.05 -5.99 -26.79
N GLY A 57 7.91 -4.74 -27.24
CA GLY A 57 6.62 -4.04 -27.30
C GLY A 57 6.15 -3.51 -25.94
N ALA A 58 7.05 -3.41 -24.96
CA ALA A 58 6.74 -2.80 -23.68
C ALA A 58 6.29 -1.33 -23.87
N PRO A 59 5.28 -0.86 -23.10
CA PRO A 59 4.86 0.54 -23.15
C PRO A 59 6.02 1.49 -22.82
N PRO A 60 6.01 2.73 -23.36
CA PRO A 60 7.01 3.74 -23.03
C PRO A 60 7.16 3.99 -21.53
N LEU A 61 8.35 4.42 -21.10
CA LEU A 61 8.64 4.70 -19.69
C LEU A 61 7.67 5.74 -19.11
N ALA A 62 7.36 6.80 -19.87
CA ALA A 62 6.39 7.82 -19.49
C ALA A 62 5.02 7.22 -19.12
N VAL A 63 4.53 6.27 -19.93
CA VAL A 63 3.25 5.60 -19.71
C VAL A 63 3.29 4.76 -18.42
N ARG A 64 4.38 4.03 -18.19
CA ARG A 64 4.54 3.16 -17.01
C ARG A 64 4.65 3.97 -15.72
N VAL A 65 5.36 5.09 -15.74
CA VAL A 65 5.45 6.01 -14.60
C VAL A 65 4.09 6.58 -14.24
N VAL A 66 3.34 7.07 -15.24
CA VAL A 66 1.99 7.60 -15.04
C VAL A 66 1.07 6.52 -14.46
N GLU A 67 1.12 5.30 -14.96
CA GLU A 67 0.25 4.22 -14.49
C GLU A 67 0.61 3.76 -13.07
N ALA A 68 1.91 3.60 -12.77
CA ALA A 68 2.37 3.32 -11.41
C ALA A 68 1.97 4.44 -10.41
N ALA A 69 2.05 5.70 -10.83
CA ALA A 69 1.62 6.84 -10.02
C ALA A 69 0.11 6.81 -9.73
N LYS A 70 -0.73 6.50 -10.72
CA LYS A 70 -2.17 6.31 -10.52
C LYS A 70 -2.47 5.18 -9.55
N VAL A 71 -1.78 4.05 -9.67
CA VAL A 71 -1.93 2.91 -8.74
C VAL A 71 -1.58 3.36 -7.32
N LEU A 72 -0.44 4.02 -7.12
CA LEU A 72 -0.03 4.49 -5.80
C LEU A 72 -1.06 5.43 -5.17
N VAL A 73 -1.59 6.39 -5.94
CA VAL A 73 -2.59 7.33 -5.40
C VAL A 73 -3.96 6.69 -5.22
N ALA A 74 -4.34 5.72 -6.06
CA ALA A 74 -5.47 4.87 -5.77
C ALA A 74 -5.28 4.25 -4.37
N PHE A 75 -4.13 3.66 -4.06
CA PHE A 75 -3.86 3.13 -2.72
C PHE A 75 -3.64 4.18 -1.61
N GLY A 76 -3.83 5.48 -1.88
CA GLY A 76 -3.76 6.54 -0.88
C GLY A 76 -2.39 7.18 -0.70
N ALA A 77 -1.51 7.09 -1.71
CA ALA A 77 -0.27 7.85 -1.73
C ALA A 77 -0.56 9.36 -1.76
N ARG A 78 0.12 10.11 -0.89
CA ARG A 78 0.01 11.56 -0.83
C ARG A 78 1.07 12.24 -1.70
N THR A 79 0.70 13.36 -2.32
CA THR A 79 1.57 14.17 -3.16
C THR A 79 2.35 15.24 -2.40
N ASP A 80 1.94 15.54 -1.17
CA ASP A 80 2.44 16.62 -0.31
C ASP A 80 3.63 16.22 0.57
N ILE A 81 4.04 14.95 0.56
CA ILE A 81 5.12 14.46 1.41
C ILE A 81 6.45 15.01 0.92
N ALA A 82 7.12 15.78 1.79
CA ALA A 82 8.44 16.32 1.53
C ALA A 82 9.56 15.35 1.92
N ASP A 83 10.61 15.30 1.12
CA ASP A 83 11.87 14.64 1.44
C ASP A 83 12.75 15.49 2.37
N SER A 84 13.98 15.05 2.65
CA SER A 84 14.94 15.79 3.49
C SER A 84 15.35 17.16 2.90
N ASN A 85 15.15 17.38 1.60
CA ASN A 85 15.46 18.62 0.89
C ASN A 85 14.21 19.52 0.73
N GLY A 86 13.08 19.15 1.33
CA GLY A 86 11.82 19.90 1.19
C GLY A 86 11.09 19.66 -0.14
N GLN A 87 11.55 18.71 -0.98
CA GLN A 87 10.92 18.44 -2.27
C GLN A 87 9.77 17.44 -2.13
N THR A 88 8.64 17.76 -2.78
CA THR A 88 7.42 16.91 -2.77
C THR A 88 7.17 16.28 -4.14
N ALA A 89 6.31 15.26 -4.18
CA ALA A 89 5.84 14.71 -5.46
C ALA A 89 5.01 15.73 -6.25
N ALA A 90 4.20 16.56 -5.57
CA ALA A 90 3.44 17.64 -6.21
C ALA A 90 4.34 18.66 -6.91
N ALA A 91 5.44 19.06 -6.27
CA ALA A 91 6.43 19.95 -6.87
C ALA A 91 7.03 19.34 -8.14
N LEU A 92 7.33 18.04 -8.11
CA LEU A 92 7.92 17.34 -9.25
C LEU A 92 6.94 17.20 -10.43
N ILE A 93 5.67 16.90 -10.13
CA ILE A 93 4.58 16.87 -11.14
C ILE A 93 4.46 18.22 -11.84
N ALA A 94 4.53 19.31 -11.07
CA ALA A 94 4.48 20.66 -11.62
C ALA A 94 5.69 20.96 -12.52
N THR A 95 6.91 20.60 -12.10
CA THR A 95 8.13 20.82 -12.90
C THR A 95 8.19 19.99 -14.17
N LEU A 96 7.63 18.78 -14.16
CA LEU A 96 7.61 17.89 -15.32
C LEU A 96 6.50 18.23 -16.33
N GLY A 97 5.69 19.28 -16.07
CA GLY A 97 4.60 19.68 -16.97
C GLY A 97 3.47 18.65 -17.05
N LEU A 98 3.39 17.73 -16.09
CA LEU A 98 2.37 16.68 -16.02
C LEU A 98 1.06 17.27 -15.47
N SER A 99 0.59 18.36 -16.06
CA SER A 99 -0.57 19.16 -15.60
C SER A 99 -1.88 18.37 -15.58
N THR A 100 -1.97 17.29 -16.37
CA THR A 100 -3.10 16.37 -16.38
C THR A 100 -3.01 15.31 -15.28
N LEU A 101 -1.82 15.03 -14.72
CA LEU A 101 -1.66 14.04 -13.66
C LEU A 101 -2.48 14.36 -12.42
N PRO A 102 -2.48 15.59 -11.85
CA PRO A 102 -3.29 15.91 -10.67
C PRO A 102 -4.77 15.58 -10.86
N ALA A 103 -5.36 15.96 -12.00
CA ALA A 103 -6.75 15.63 -12.34
C ALA A 103 -6.97 14.12 -12.52
N GLN A 104 -6.02 13.41 -13.14
CA GLN A 104 -6.06 11.95 -13.25
C GLN A 104 -5.84 11.24 -11.92
N LEU A 105 -5.10 11.85 -11.00
CA LEU A 105 -4.84 11.39 -9.64
C LEU A 105 -6.08 11.52 -8.77
N ASP A 106 -6.76 12.66 -8.85
CA ASP A 106 -8.02 12.91 -8.13
C ASP A 106 -9.13 11.99 -8.64
N ALA A 107 -9.21 11.79 -9.96
CA ALA A 107 -10.12 10.81 -10.57
C ALA A 107 -9.76 9.37 -10.15
N ALA A 108 -8.48 9.00 -10.09
CA ALA A 108 -8.03 7.69 -9.62
C ALA A 108 -8.29 7.46 -8.13
N ALA A 109 -8.09 8.49 -7.29
CA ALA A 109 -8.42 8.47 -5.87
C ALA A 109 -9.94 8.36 -5.62
N ALA A 110 -10.74 9.07 -6.41
CA ALA A 110 -12.19 8.94 -6.40
C ALA A 110 -12.63 7.53 -6.85
N ALA A 111 -12.01 6.98 -7.90
CA ALA A 111 -12.24 5.62 -8.35
C ALA A 111 -11.81 4.57 -7.31
N TYR A 112 -10.78 4.81 -6.51
CA TYR A 112 -10.41 3.96 -5.37
C TYR A 112 -11.47 3.97 -4.26
N LYS A 113 -12.00 5.15 -3.92
CA LYS A 113 -13.10 5.25 -2.96
C LYS A 113 -14.40 4.62 -3.47
N ALA A 114 -14.63 4.66 -4.79
CA ALA A 114 -15.83 4.14 -5.43
C ALA A 114 -15.75 2.62 -5.75
N LYS A 115 -14.55 2.08 -5.97
CA LYS A 115 -14.31 0.65 -6.07
C LYS A 115 -14.21 0.10 -4.65
N THR A 116 -15.32 -0.45 -4.17
CA THR A 116 -15.25 -1.55 -3.22
C THR A 116 -14.37 -2.62 -3.86
N PHE A 117 -13.07 -2.59 -3.58
CA PHE A 117 -12.22 -3.73 -3.88
C PHE A 117 -12.93 -4.94 -3.27
N PRO A 118 -13.25 -5.99 -4.04
CA PRO A 118 -13.68 -7.22 -3.42
C PRO A 118 -12.57 -7.57 -2.43
N ARG A 119 -12.90 -7.58 -1.14
CA ARG A 119 -12.02 -7.97 -0.03
C ARG A 119 -11.70 -9.47 -0.09
N ASN A 120 -11.48 -9.99 -1.30
CA ASN A 120 -11.27 -11.38 -1.62
C ASN A 120 -10.15 -11.50 -2.67
N ALA A 121 -8.97 -11.03 -2.29
CA ALA A 121 -7.73 -11.65 -2.69
C ALA A 121 -6.88 -11.71 -1.42
N THR A 122 -6.88 -12.90 -0.82
CA THR A 122 -5.90 -13.40 0.14
C THR A 122 -4.57 -12.65 0.10
N PHE A 123 -4.29 -11.84 1.12
CA PHE A 123 -3.12 -11.89 2.00
C PHE A 123 -3.11 -10.67 2.92
N GLY A 124 -3.38 -10.89 4.22
CA GLY A 124 -2.67 -10.16 5.29
C GLY A 124 -2.93 -8.66 5.48
N GLY A 125 -4.11 -8.12 5.12
CA GLY A 125 -4.50 -6.77 5.52
C GLY A 125 -4.94 -6.70 6.99
N LEU A 126 -4.00 -6.64 7.94
CA LEU A 126 -4.30 -6.16 9.30
C LEU A 126 -4.37 -4.63 9.33
N SER A 127 -5.47 -4.08 8.83
CA SER A 127 -5.88 -2.69 9.14
C SER A 127 -6.90 -2.62 10.28
N HIS A 128 -7.01 -3.68 11.10
CA HIS A 128 -7.86 -3.73 12.29
C HIS A 128 -7.18 -3.22 13.58
N HIS A 129 -6.00 -2.60 13.49
CA HIS A 129 -5.25 -2.15 14.67
C HIS A 129 -5.68 -0.76 15.15
N LYS A 130 -6.87 -0.69 15.73
CA LYS A 130 -6.99 0.13 16.94
C LYS A 130 -6.50 -0.77 18.09
N VAL A 131 -5.22 -0.67 18.43
CA VAL A 131 -4.65 -1.35 19.60
C VAL A 131 -5.42 -0.87 20.83
N GLY A 132 -5.98 -1.81 21.60
CA GLY A 132 -6.71 -1.51 22.84
C GLY A 132 -8.25 -1.59 22.79
N SER A 133 -8.85 -2.21 21.77
CA SER A 133 -10.29 -2.49 21.79
C SER A 133 -10.66 -3.66 22.71
N THR A 134 -11.74 -3.49 23.47
CA THR A 134 -12.39 -4.52 24.30
C THR A 134 -12.61 -5.81 23.50
N MET A 135 -12.34 -6.96 24.13
CA MET A 135 -12.58 -8.29 23.55
C MET A 135 -14.03 -8.41 23.09
N GLN A 136 -14.22 -8.74 21.81
CA GLN A 136 -15.55 -8.94 21.25
C GLN A 136 -16.23 -10.16 21.88
N ALA A 137 -17.52 -10.04 22.19
CA ALA A 137 -18.32 -11.17 22.66
C ALA A 137 -18.48 -12.22 21.55
N ASP A 138 -18.50 -13.50 21.88
CA ASP A 138 -18.57 -14.61 20.92
C ASP A 138 -19.78 -14.57 19.96
N ALA A 139 -20.85 -13.88 20.37
CA ALA A 139 -22.07 -13.70 19.59
C ALA A 139 -22.08 -12.43 18.73
N SER A 140 -21.08 -11.54 18.86
CA SER A 140 -21.07 -10.25 18.17
C SER A 140 -20.80 -10.37 16.67
N SER A 141 -20.36 -11.54 16.19
CA SER A 141 -20.18 -11.80 14.78
C SER A 141 -20.51 -13.26 14.45
N PRO A 142 -21.28 -13.54 13.38
CA PRO A 142 -21.62 -14.91 12.97
C PRO A 142 -20.51 -15.60 12.15
N SER A 143 -19.45 -14.88 11.78
CA SER A 143 -18.35 -15.39 10.96
C SER A 143 -17.01 -14.73 11.30
N CYS A 144 -15.91 -15.26 10.77
CA CYS A 144 -14.58 -14.67 10.93
C CYS A 144 -14.55 -13.20 10.47
N THR A 145 -14.15 -12.28 11.35
CA THR A 145 -14.09 -10.84 11.03
C THR A 145 -12.93 -10.49 10.10
N LEU A 146 -11.99 -11.40 9.88
CA LEU A 146 -10.85 -11.20 8.97
C LEU A 146 -11.16 -11.65 7.54
N CYS A 147 -11.64 -12.88 7.34
CA CYS A 147 -11.87 -13.40 5.99
C CYS A 147 -13.33 -13.25 5.52
N ALA A 148 -14.28 -13.02 6.43
CA ALA A 148 -15.73 -13.03 6.19
C ALA A 148 -16.30 -14.33 5.58
N GLY A 149 -15.47 -15.24 5.06
CA GLY A 149 -15.86 -16.44 4.33
C GLY A 149 -16.01 -17.70 5.18
N SER A 150 -15.88 -17.62 6.51
CA SER A 150 -16.00 -18.78 7.39
C SER A 150 -17.01 -18.52 8.51
N PRO A 151 -18.28 -18.93 8.34
CA PRO A 151 -19.28 -18.94 9.41
C PRO A 151 -18.83 -19.83 10.56
N TRP A 152 -19.17 -19.47 11.78
CA TRP A 152 -18.84 -20.31 12.94
C TRP A 152 -19.64 -21.60 12.93
N SER A 153 -18.96 -22.71 13.23
CA SER A 153 -19.58 -24.03 13.32
C SER A 153 -18.87 -24.86 14.40
N PHE A 154 -19.35 -26.08 14.65
CA PHE A 154 -18.73 -26.97 15.63
C PHE A 154 -17.25 -27.27 15.31
N THR A 155 -16.90 -27.31 14.02
CA THR A 155 -15.54 -27.56 13.51
C THR A 155 -14.77 -26.27 13.23
N ASN A 156 -15.45 -25.19 12.82
CA ASN A 156 -14.84 -23.87 12.66
C ASN A 156 -15.06 -23.02 13.92
N ARG A 157 -14.19 -23.21 14.91
CA ARG A 157 -14.25 -22.55 16.21
C ARG A 157 -13.75 -21.11 16.15
N ARG A 158 -14.29 -20.29 17.06
CA ARG A 158 -13.93 -18.88 17.26
C ARG A 158 -12.63 -18.74 18.03
N HIS A 159 -11.80 -17.78 17.65
CA HIS A 159 -10.60 -17.39 18.37
C HIS A 159 -10.53 -15.87 18.49
N HIS A 160 -10.12 -15.34 19.64
CA HIS A 160 -9.89 -13.90 19.77
C HIS A 160 -8.47 -13.49 19.42
N CYS A 161 -8.34 -12.40 18.66
CA CYS A 161 -7.07 -11.72 18.45
C CYS A 161 -6.67 -11.00 19.75
N ARG A 162 -5.51 -11.34 20.34
CA ARG A 162 -5.04 -10.68 21.57
C ARG A 162 -4.60 -9.22 21.37
N ALA A 163 -4.42 -8.77 20.12
CA ALA A 163 -4.00 -7.40 19.80
C ALA A 163 -5.18 -6.41 19.71
N CYS A 164 -6.34 -6.86 19.22
CA CYS A 164 -7.50 -6.00 18.95
C CYS A 164 -8.84 -6.57 19.43
N GLY A 165 -8.87 -7.78 19.99
CA GLY A 165 -10.07 -8.39 20.56
C GLY A 165 -11.06 -9.00 19.55
N GLY A 166 -10.79 -8.96 18.24
CA GLY A 166 -11.71 -9.47 17.20
C GLY A 166 -11.79 -10.99 17.10
N LEU A 167 -12.92 -11.51 16.60
CA LEU A 167 -13.19 -12.95 16.39
C LEU A 167 -12.66 -13.45 15.04
N VAL A 168 -11.75 -14.42 15.07
CA VAL A 168 -11.03 -14.95 13.90
C VAL A 168 -11.08 -16.48 13.86
N CYS A 169 -11.04 -17.08 12.67
CA CYS A 169 -11.02 -18.54 12.52
C CYS A 169 -9.60 -19.10 12.69
N GLY A 170 -9.51 -20.43 12.83
CA GLY A 170 -8.22 -21.13 12.97
C GLY A 170 -7.27 -20.88 11.80
N ALA A 171 -7.79 -20.83 10.57
CA ALA A 171 -6.97 -20.55 9.39
C ALA A 171 -6.35 -19.13 9.46
N CYS A 172 -7.13 -18.13 9.84
CA CYS A 172 -6.68 -16.74 9.98
C CYS A 172 -5.83 -16.48 11.24
N SER A 173 -5.79 -17.41 12.20
CA SER A 173 -4.99 -17.32 13.43
C SER A 173 -3.88 -18.36 13.54
N SER A 174 -3.58 -19.05 12.44
CA SER A 174 -2.56 -20.10 12.37
C SER A 174 -1.14 -19.61 12.70
N LYS A 175 -0.86 -18.32 12.49
CA LYS A 175 0.44 -17.69 12.78
C LYS A 175 0.36 -16.87 14.07
N LYS A 176 1.39 -16.97 14.90
CA LYS A 176 1.53 -16.19 16.15
C LYS A 176 2.57 -15.10 15.94
N TRP A 177 2.33 -13.94 16.53
CA TRP A 177 3.26 -12.81 16.51
C TRP A 177 3.43 -12.26 17.93
N PRO A 178 4.65 -11.88 18.35
CA PRO A 178 4.86 -11.26 19.65
C PRO A 178 4.12 -9.93 19.68
N LEU A 179 3.23 -9.76 20.65
CA LEU A 179 2.55 -8.49 20.86
C LEU A 179 3.45 -7.64 21.75
N HIS A 180 3.89 -6.50 21.22
CA HIS A 180 4.60 -5.51 22.02
C HIS A 180 3.59 -4.86 22.97
N ASP A 181 3.75 -5.11 24.27
CA ASP A 181 2.99 -4.45 25.31
C ASP A 181 3.72 -3.16 25.74
N PRO A 182 3.23 -1.96 25.38
CA PRO A 182 3.85 -0.70 25.81
C PRO A 182 3.75 -0.48 27.34
N ALA A 183 2.96 -1.27 28.08
CA ALA A 183 2.89 -1.24 29.53
C ALA A 183 3.91 -2.18 30.22
N SER A 184 4.64 -2.99 29.46
CA SER A 184 5.70 -3.85 30.00
C SER A 184 6.97 -3.05 30.30
N LYS A 185 6.93 -2.22 31.35
CA LYS A 185 8.16 -1.70 31.96
C LYS A 185 9.00 -2.89 32.41
N LYS A 186 10.13 -3.10 31.73
CA LYS A 186 11.19 -4.01 32.13
C LYS A 186 11.58 -3.67 33.58
N ARG A 187 11.21 -4.53 34.53
CA ARG A 187 11.82 -4.52 35.87
C ARG A 187 13.21 -5.12 35.68
N GLU A 188 14.18 -4.26 35.45
CA GLU A 188 15.59 -4.61 35.58
C GLU A 188 15.88 -4.75 37.08
N GLY A 189 16.32 -5.94 37.47
CA GLY A 189 16.93 -6.29 38.74
C GLY A 189 18.07 -7.24 38.43
#